data_AF-A0A5J4NEL9-F1
#
_entry.id   AF-A0A5J4NEL9-F1
#
_cell.length_a   1.000
_cell.length_b   1.000
_cell.length_c   1.000
_cell.angle_alpha   90.00
_cell.angle_beta   90.00
_cell.angle_gamma   90.00
#
_symmetry.space_group_name_H-M   'P 1'
#
loop_
_entity.id
_entity.type
_entity.pdbx_description
1 polymer ?
#
loop_
_entity_poly.entity_id
_entity_poly.type
_entity_poly.pdbx_seq_one_letter_code
_entity_poly.pdbx_strand_id
1 'polypeptide(L)'
;MVQVLLISPLFRISFRFLTFTHRSVLPITLAALFLLRSKMNGFGSKSYYDVDGDSKLCSVEAEAAIKEVAFGVKEIVSASPSLTCTDSLAYLNLTTLEGERMCVEITVKGFCPVGQEYDQIEHPLTDKSARVCTPEYYETIYALLSARSARFRDKFSQRLCEKLKELDDPIVQSCQTD
;
A
#
# COMPACT_ATOMS: atom_id res chain seq x y z
N MET A 1 12.67 58.45 6.46
CA MET A 1 12.78 57.21 7.26
C MET A 1 12.14 56.07 6.48
N VAL A 2 12.98 55.07 6.14
CA VAL A 2 12.69 53.63 6.03
C VAL A 2 11.80 53.11 4.88
N GLN A 3 12.47 52.44 3.93
CA GLN A 3 12.01 51.34 3.06
C GLN A 3 11.40 50.17 3.86
N VAL A 4 10.41 49.46 3.30
CA VAL A 4 10.37 47.98 3.10
C VAL A 4 9.30 47.74 2.00
N LEU A 5 9.60 47.43 0.73
CA LEU A 5 10.22 46.25 0.10
C LEU A 5 9.27 45.03 -0.03
N LEU A 6 8.78 44.83 -1.27
CA LEU A 6 8.39 43.57 -1.96
C LEU A 6 7.22 42.77 -1.31
N ILE A 7 6.36 42.01 -2.00
CA ILE A 7 6.55 41.12 -3.14
C ILE A 7 5.15 40.93 -3.81
N SER A 8 5.01 41.22 -5.10
CA SER A 8 4.04 40.54 -6.00
C SER A 8 4.68 39.21 -6.45
N PRO A 9 3.99 38.14 -6.93
CA PRO A 9 2.76 38.21 -7.74
C PRO A 9 1.85 36.94 -7.70
N LEU A 10 0.82 36.94 -8.58
CA LEU A 10 0.40 35.80 -9.43
C LEU A 10 0.47 34.37 -8.85
N PHE A 11 -0.68 33.78 -8.51
CA PHE A 11 -1.19 32.51 -9.07
C PHE A 11 -2.45 32.09 -8.30
N ARG A 12 -3.61 32.57 -8.73
CA ARG A 12 -4.90 32.05 -8.27
C ARG A 12 -5.37 31.04 -9.30
N ILE A 13 -4.82 29.82 -9.27
CA ILE A 13 -5.37 28.72 -10.08
C ILE A 13 -6.71 28.33 -9.47
N SER A 14 -7.77 28.74 -10.15
CA SER A 14 -9.10 28.18 -9.99
C SER A 14 -9.10 26.77 -10.58
N PHE A 15 -9.05 25.74 -9.73
CA PHE A 15 -9.38 24.38 -10.18
C PHE A 15 -10.90 24.29 -10.33
N ARG A 16 -11.39 24.67 -11.51
CA ARG A 16 -12.71 24.28 -11.97
C ARG A 16 -12.72 22.77 -12.18
N PHE A 17 -13.66 22.12 -11.52
CA PHE A 17 -14.14 20.77 -11.80
C PHE A 17 -14.30 20.60 -13.32
N LEU A 18 -13.47 19.75 -13.93
CA LEU A 18 -13.72 19.23 -15.26
C LEU A 18 -14.13 17.77 -15.08
N THR A 19 -15.42 17.51 -15.26
CA THR A 19 -15.99 16.18 -15.42
C THR A 19 -15.41 15.58 -16.70
N PHE A 20 -14.42 14.69 -16.57
CA PHE A 20 -13.84 13.97 -17.69
C PHE A 20 -14.58 12.65 -17.89
N THR A 21 -15.53 12.67 -18.83
CA THR A 21 -16.20 11.48 -19.34
C THR A 21 -15.35 10.78 -20.40
N HIS A 22 -15.03 9.51 -20.15
CA HIS A 22 -14.94 8.41 -21.11
C HIS A 22 -13.88 8.44 -22.24
N ARG A 23 -12.77 7.69 -22.05
CA ARG A 23 -12.27 6.70 -23.03
C ARG A 23 -11.12 5.84 -22.48
N SER A 24 -11.38 4.53 -22.40
CA SER A 24 -10.47 3.41 -22.69
C SER A 24 -9.01 3.48 -22.21
N VAL A 25 -8.72 2.87 -21.05
CA VAL A 25 -7.53 2.02 -20.88
C VAL A 25 -7.98 0.82 -20.05
N LEU A 26 -7.77 -0.39 -20.58
CA LEU A 26 -8.12 -1.66 -19.96
C LEU A 26 -7.46 -1.75 -18.58
N PRO A 27 -8.21 -2.07 -17.50
CA PRO A 27 -7.57 -2.44 -16.25
C PRO A 27 -6.96 -3.82 -16.48
N ILE A 28 -5.63 -3.89 -16.62
CA ILE A 28 -4.93 -5.15 -16.41
C ILE A 28 -5.13 -5.42 -14.92
N THR A 29 -6.16 -6.19 -14.60
CA THR A 29 -6.50 -6.56 -13.24
C THR A 29 -5.28 -7.28 -12.66
N LEU A 30 -4.74 -6.71 -11.57
CA LEU A 30 -3.58 -7.23 -10.84
C LEU A 30 -3.79 -8.70 -10.38
N ALA A 31 -5.04 -9.16 -10.38
CA ALA A 31 -5.42 -10.57 -10.25
C ALA A 31 -4.73 -11.49 -11.28
N ALA A 32 -4.54 -11.04 -12.53
CA ALA A 32 -3.84 -11.82 -13.55
C ALA A 32 -2.34 -11.96 -13.25
N LEU A 33 -1.70 -10.93 -12.66
CA LEU A 33 -0.30 -10.98 -12.26
C LEU A 33 -0.08 -11.88 -11.03
N PHE A 34 -1.08 -11.95 -10.13
CA PHE A 34 -1.08 -12.88 -9.01
C PHE A 34 -1.28 -14.34 -9.47
N LEU A 35 -2.16 -14.58 -10.44
CA LEU A 35 -2.40 -15.92 -11.01
C LEU A 35 -1.26 -16.45 -11.89
N LEU A 36 -0.55 -15.58 -12.62
CA LEU A 36 0.61 -15.99 -13.44
C LEU A 36 1.84 -16.39 -12.60
N ARG A 37 1.95 -15.93 -11.35
CA ARG A 37 3.07 -16.30 -10.46
C ARG A 37 2.93 -17.69 -9.84
N SER A 38 1.71 -18.25 -9.78
CA SER A 38 1.49 -19.61 -9.23
C SER A 38 1.96 -20.75 -10.15
N LYS A 39 2.30 -20.50 -11.42
CA LYS A 39 2.64 -21.57 -12.37
C LYS A 39 4.14 -21.97 -12.39
N MET A 40 5.02 -21.31 -11.63
CA MET A 40 6.48 -21.56 -11.69
C MET A 40 7.19 -21.89 -10.38
N ASN A 41 6.50 -22.02 -9.24
CA ASN A 41 7.14 -22.42 -7.97
C ASN A 41 6.67 -23.82 -7.51
N GLY A 42 6.96 -24.82 -8.33
CA GLY A 42 6.90 -26.21 -7.90
C GLY A 42 8.20 -26.60 -7.21
N PHE A 43 8.21 -26.58 -5.87
CA PHE A 43 8.72 -27.65 -4.98
C PHE A 43 8.76 -27.12 -3.53
N GLY A 44 7.86 -27.60 -2.68
CA GLY A 44 7.81 -27.19 -1.28
C GLY A 44 6.64 -27.84 -0.56
N SER A 45 6.82 -29.09 -0.15
CA SER A 45 5.83 -29.91 0.55
C SER A 45 5.32 -29.22 1.82
N LYS A 46 4.00 -28.99 1.93
CA LYS A 46 3.28 -28.94 3.21
C LYS A 46 1.83 -29.39 3.01
N SER A 47 1.36 -30.15 3.99
CA SER A 47 0.20 -31.04 3.99
C SER A 47 -1.13 -30.42 3.54
N TYR A 48 -1.81 -31.15 2.64
CA TYR A 48 -3.09 -30.82 2.05
C TYR A 48 -4.23 -31.44 2.89
N TYR A 49 -4.95 -30.60 3.65
CA TYR A 49 -6.38 -30.79 3.85
C TYR A 49 -7.07 -29.72 3.01
N ASP A 50 -7.71 -30.17 1.94
CA ASP A 50 -8.61 -29.42 1.08
C ASP A 50 -9.89 -29.14 1.90
N VAL A 51 -10.04 -27.89 2.35
CA VAL A 51 -11.35 -27.38 2.77
C VAL A 51 -11.74 -26.36 1.72
N ASP A 52 -12.64 -26.80 0.85
CA ASP A 52 -13.49 -25.98 0.01
C ASP A 52 -13.90 -24.68 0.71
N GLY A 53 -13.43 -23.57 0.18
CA GLY A 53 -13.67 -22.23 0.70
C GLY A 53 -12.47 -21.33 0.44
N ASP A 54 -12.66 -20.33 -0.41
CA ASP A 54 -11.75 -19.23 -0.74
C ASP A 54 -11.50 -18.32 0.50
N SER A 55 -11.20 -18.92 1.66
CA SER A 55 -10.94 -18.26 2.92
C SER A 55 -9.54 -17.67 2.86
N LYS A 56 -9.46 -16.47 2.29
CA LYS A 56 -8.26 -15.64 2.29
C LYS A 56 -7.84 -15.39 3.75
N LEU A 57 -6.85 -16.14 4.21
CA LEU A 57 -6.33 -16.00 5.56
C LEU A 57 -5.67 -14.62 5.70
N CYS A 58 -6.22 -13.74 6.54
CA CYS A 58 -5.69 -12.39 6.73
C CYS A 58 -4.25 -12.38 7.25
N SER A 59 -3.83 -13.45 7.94
CA SER A 59 -2.44 -13.66 8.35
C SER A 59 -1.48 -13.84 7.16
N VAL A 60 -1.92 -14.54 6.11
CA VAL A 60 -1.16 -14.72 4.87
C VAL A 60 -1.10 -13.40 4.08
N GLU A 61 -2.21 -12.65 4.04
CA GLU A 61 -2.21 -11.29 3.48
C GLU A 61 -1.26 -10.35 4.20
N ALA A 62 -1.22 -10.40 5.54
CA ALA A 62 -0.30 -9.60 6.34
C ALA A 62 1.16 -9.88 5.97
N GLU A 63 1.54 -11.16 5.87
CA GLU A 63 2.89 -11.57 5.48
C GLU A 63 3.24 -11.14 4.04
N ALA A 64 2.30 -11.28 3.11
CA ALA A 64 2.47 -10.85 1.73
C ALA A 64 2.69 -9.33 1.66
N ALA A 65 1.85 -8.56 2.36
CA ALA A 65 1.94 -7.10 2.41
C ALA A 65 3.31 -6.65 2.95
N ILE A 66 3.78 -7.23 4.06
CA ILE A 66 5.11 -6.94 4.62
C ILE A 66 6.19 -7.07 3.53
N LYS A 67 6.23 -8.23 2.84
CA LYS A 67 7.24 -8.51 1.81
C LYS A 67 7.15 -7.56 0.62
N GLU A 68 5.92 -7.23 0.21
CA GLU A 68 5.65 -6.39 -0.96
C GLU A 68 6.08 -4.94 -0.75
N VAL A 69 5.85 -4.37 0.44
CA VAL A 69 6.06 -2.94 0.70
C VAL A 69 7.25 -2.62 1.61
N ALA A 70 7.99 -3.63 2.10
CA ALA A 70 9.17 -3.42 2.94
C ALA A 70 10.19 -2.45 2.33
N PHE A 71 10.33 -2.42 1.00
CA PHE A 71 11.22 -1.48 0.33
C PHE A 71 10.78 -0.02 0.52
N GLY A 72 9.49 0.25 0.75
CA GLY A 72 8.86 1.56 0.71
C GLY A 72 8.69 2.24 2.06
N VAL A 73 9.07 1.60 3.17
CA VAL A 73 8.77 2.03 4.54
C VAL A 73 10.03 1.98 5.41
N LYS A 74 9.99 2.55 6.62
CA LYS A 74 11.09 2.37 7.60
C LYS A 74 11.02 1.00 8.24
N GLU A 75 9.81 0.59 8.61
CA GLU A 75 9.55 -0.69 9.26
C GLU A 75 8.12 -1.13 8.95
N ILE A 76 7.93 -2.43 8.76
CA ILE A 76 6.62 -3.06 8.69
C ILE A 76 6.74 -4.49 9.20
N VAL A 77 5.92 -4.85 10.18
CA VAL A 77 5.96 -6.15 10.86
C VAL A 77 4.55 -6.58 11.27
N SER A 78 4.35 -7.88 11.48
CA SER A 78 3.13 -8.37 12.12
C SER A 78 3.01 -7.79 13.53
N ALA A 79 1.79 -7.46 13.94
CA ALA A 79 1.53 -7.00 15.29
C ALA A 79 1.91 -8.05 16.35
N SER A 80 2.08 -7.60 17.59
CA SER A 80 2.44 -8.50 18.67
C SER A 80 1.29 -9.50 18.96
N PRO A 81 1.60 -10.67 19.55
CA PRO A 81 0.59 -11.65 19.94
C PRO A 81 -0.37 -11.15 21.03
N SER A 82 -0.19 -9.92 21.53
CA SER A 82 -1.15 -9.27 22.42
C SER A 82 -2.46 -8.91 21.72
N LEU A 83 -2.43 -8.70 20.39
CA LEU A 83 -3.63 -8.49 19.58
C LEU A 83 -4.19 -9.83 19.09
N THR A 84 -5.49 -10.04 19.33
CA THR A 84 -6.16 -11.27 18.91
C THR A 84 -6.30 -11.30 17.39
N CYS A 85 -5.61 -12.24 16.74
CA CYS A 85 -5.74 -12.50 15.31
C CYS A 85 -6.59 -13.75 15.07
N THR A 86 -7.37 -13.74 13.99
CA THR A 86 -8.18 -14.87 13.52
C THR A 86 -7.99 -15.05 12.02
N ASP A 87 -8.60 -16.06 11.41
CA ASP A 87 -8.49 -16.30 9.96
C ASP A 87 -8.96 -15.11 9.10
N SER A 88 -9.89 -14.30 9.61
CA SER A 88 -10.47 -13.13 8.93
C SER A 88 -10.03 -11.78 9.50
N LEU A 89 -9.10 -11.77 10.46
CA LEU A 89 -8.62 -10.57 11.14
C LEU A 89 -7.14 -10.70 11.49
N ALA A 90 -6.31 -9.81 10.96
CA ALA A 90 -4.91 -9.70 11.34
C ALA A 90 -4.52 -8.24 11.56
N TYR A 91 -3.35 -8.02 12.18
CA TYR A 91 -2.83 -6.68 12.43
C TYR A 91 -1.39 -6.55 11.97
N LEU A 92 -1.05 -5.37 11.44
CA LEU A 92 0.29 -4.95 11.08
C LEU A 92 0.68 -3.70 11.86
N ASN A 93 1.96 -3.61 12.20
CA ASN A 93 2.59 -2.39 12.68
C ASN A 93 3.48 -1.83 11.58
N LEU A 94 3.37 -0.53 11.33
CA LEU A 94 3.95 0.16 10.19
C LEU A 94 4.57 1.48 10.65
N THR A 95 5.81 1.75 10.22
CA THR A 95 6.43 3.08 10.27
C THR A 95 6.71 3.58 8.87
N THR A 96 6.10 4.69 8.47
CA THR A 96 6.32 5.33 7.17
C THR A 96 7.74 5.92 7.05
N LEU A 97 8.15 6.32 5.84
CA LEU A 97 9.45 6.96 5.62
C LEU A 97 9.56 8.34 6.26
N GLU A 98 8.43 8.98 6.53
CA GLU A 98 8.29 10.21 7.29
C GLU A 98 8.48 9.96 8.81
N GLY A 99 8.25 8.73 9.27
CA GLY A 99 8.33 8.35 10.68
C GLY A 99 6.98 8.29 11.40
N GLU A 100 5.88 8.41 10.67
CA GLU A 100 4.54 8.17 11.23
C GLU A 100 4.38 6.69 11.52
N ARG A 101 3.95 6.38 12.74
CA ARG A 101 3.65 5.01 13.19
C ARG A 101 2.15 4.78 13.12
N MET A 102 1.76 3.53 12.88
CA MET A 102 0.37 3.12 12.97
C MET A 102 0.23 1.62 13.18
N CYS A 103 -0.84 1.24 13.87
CA CYS A 103 -1.39 -0.11 13.85
C CYS A 103 -2.47 -0.18 12.77
N VAL A 104 -2.42 -1.21 11.93
CA VAL A 104 -3.30 -1.41 10.78
C VAL A 104 -4.03 -2.73 10.94
N GLU A 105 -5.35 -2.66 10.96
CA GLU A 105 -6.26 -3.80 10.89
C GLU A 105 -6.37 -4.31 9.44
N ILE A 106 -6.33 -5.62 9.25
CA ILE A 106 -6.59 -6.31 7.99
C ILE A 106 -7.82 -7.18 8.16
N THR A 107 -8.83 -6.93 7.33
CA THR A 107 -10.03 -7.77 7.22
C THR A 107 -10.41 -7.96 5.76
N VAL A 108 -11.50 -8.69 5.51
CA VAL A 108 -12.12 -8.79 4.17
C VAL A 108 -12.51 -7.43 3.56
N LYS A 109 -12.63 -6.36 4.37
CA LYS A 109 -12.89 -4.99 3.88
C LYS A 109 -11.63 -4.29 3.36
N GLY A 110 -10.45 -4.84 3.63
CA GLY A 110 -9.16 -4.26 3.31
C GLY A 110 -8.38 -3.85 4.57
N PHE A 111 -7.55 -2.81 4.40
CA PHE A 111 -6.59 -2.29 5.37
C PHE A 111 -7.14 -1.03 6.02
N CYS A 112 -7.23 -0.99 7.35
CA CYS A 112 -7.70 0.18 8.09
C CYS A 112 -6.67 0.58 9.15
N PRO A 113 -6.14 1.82 9.14
CA PRO A 113 -5.41 2.35 10.28
C PRO A 113 -6.34 2.40 11.49
N VAL A 114 -5.98 1.74 12.58
CA VAL A 114 -6.78 1.65 13.81
C VAL A 114 -6.09 2.25 15.02
N GLY A 115 -4.81 2.62 14.95
CA GLY A 115 -4.15 3.36 16.03
C GLY A 115 -2.92 4.10 15.56
N GLN A 116 -2.49 5.10 16.34
CA GLN A 116 -1.34 5.95 16.03
C GLN A 116 0.01 5.39 16.53
N GLU A 117 -0.02 4.34 17.32
CA GLU A 117 1.17 3.62 17.78
C GLU A 117 1.01 2.11 17.56
N TYR A 118 2.11 1.39 17.71
CA TYR A 118 2.14 -0.05 17.54
C TYR A 118 1.25 -0.75 18.57
N ASP A 119 0.54 -1.78 18.12
CA ASP A 119 -0.37 -2.60 18.93
C ASP A 119 -1.48 -1.80 19.65
N GLN A 120 -1.73 -0.55 19.23
CA GLN A 120 -2.81 0.26 19.78
C GLN A 120 -4.01 0.26 18.83
N ILE A 121 -5.19 0.08 19.41
CA ILE A 121 -6.47 0.13 18.69
C ILE A 121 -7.31 1.25 19.33
N GLU A 122 -7.40 2.37 18.64
CA GLU A 122 -8.24 3.52 18.93
C GLU A 122 -9.54 3.37 18.14
N HIS A 123 -10.55 2.73 18.73
CA HIS A 123 -11.87 2.75 18.13
C HIS A 123 -12.46 4.17 18.19
N PRO A 124 -13.02 4.70 17.09
CA PRO A 124 -13.70 5.99 17.12
C PRO A 124 -14.78 5.97 18.19
N LEU A 125 -14.63 6.82 19.20
CA LEU A 125 -15.63 6.98 20.25
C LEU A 125 -16.96 7.35 19.57
N THR A 126 -18.03 6.63 19.91
CA THR A 126 -19.39 6.87 19.41
C THR A 126 -20.04 8.10 20.05
N ASP A 127 -19.26 8.89 20.79
CA ASP A 127 -19.71 10.09 21.46
C ASP A 127 -20.05 11.17 20.43
N LYS A 128 -21.35 11.43 20.30
CA LYS A 128 -22.01 12.38 19.40
C LYS A 128 -21.53 13.84 19.50
N SER A 129 -20.50 14.13 20.29
CA SER A 129 -19.94 15.47 20.53
C SER A 129 -18.54 15.68 19.93
N ALA A 130 -17.84 14.63 19.51
CA ALA A 130 -16.56 14.73 18.81
C ALA A 130 -16.74 14.23 17.38
N ARG A 131 -16.08 14.87 16.41
CA ARG A 131 -16.18 14.56 14.98
C ARG A 131 -16.17 13.04 14.78
N VAL A 132 -17.26 12.51 14.19
CA VAL A 132 -17.37 11.11 13.82
C VAL A 132 -16.25 10.80 12.82
N CYS A 133 -15.16 10.20 13.30
CA CYS A 133 -14.14 9.64 12.43
C CYS A 133 -14.62 8.27 11.99
N THR A 134 -15.20 8.19 10.81
CA THR A 134 -15.54 6.90 10.21
C THR A 134 -14.25 6.12 9.90
N PRO A 135 -14.18 4.82 10.17
CA PRO A 135 -13.02 4.01 9.81
C PRO A 135 -12.81 4.08 8.28
N GLU A 136 -11.56 4.35 7.89
CA GLU A 136 -11.17 4.49 6.48
C GLU A 136 -10.48 3.21 6.02
N TYR A 137 -11.20 2.41 5.22
CA TYR A 137 -10.67 1.17 4.65
C TYR A 137 -10.05 1.43 3.28
N TYR A 138 -8.86 0.89 3.08
CA TYR A 138 -8.14 0.89 1.82
C TYR A 138 -8.12 -0.53 1.24
N GLU A 139 -8.38 -0.66 -0.05
CA GLU A 139 -8.44 -1.97 -0.72
C GLU A 139 -7.12 -2.75 -0.65
N THR A 140 -5.99 -2.04 -0.70
CA THR A 140 -4.65 -2.65 -0.68
C THR A 140 -3.70 -1.86 0.23
N ILE A 141 -2.62 -2.53 0.67
CA ILE A 141 -1.54 -1.86 1.41
C ILE A 141 -0.90 -0.71 0.60
N TYR A 142 -0.85 -0.85 -0.73
CA TYR A 142 -0.37 0.22 -1.62
C TYR A 142 -1.30 1.44 -1.61
N ALA A 143 -2.62 1.23 -1.61
CA ALA A 143 -3.59 2.32 -1.52
C ALA A 143 -3.46 3.08 -0.20
N LEU A 144 -3.32 2.35 0.92
CA LEU A 144 -3.06 2.93 2.24
C LEU A 144 -1.77 3.75 2.25
N LEU A 145 -0.65 3.16 1.82
CA LEU A 145 0.65 3.83 1.85
C LEU A 145 0.75 5.00 0.87
N SER A 146 0.08 4.92 -0.28
CA SER A 146 -0.01 6.03 -1.23
C SER A 146 -0.76 7.22 -0.63
N ALA A 147 -1.82 6.97 0.13
CA ALA A 147 -2.57 8.02 0.83
C ALA A 147 -1.80 8.62 2.01
N ARG A 148 -1.10 7.79 2.78
CA ARG A 148 -0.48 8.17 4.06
C ARG A 148 0.99 8.61 3.96
N SER A 149 1.73 8.19 2.93
CA SER A 149 3.15 8.49 2.80
C SER A 149 3.47 9.08 1.42
N ALA A 150 3.85 10.37 1.41
CA ALA A 150 4.35 11.01 0.20
C ALA A 150 5.66 10.39 -0.27
N ARG A 151 6.55 10.07 0.67
CA ARG A 151 7.85 9.47 0.38
C ARG A 151 7.73 8.04 -0.12
N PHE A 152 6.70 7.30 0.28
CA PHE A 152 6.39 6.00 -0.31
C PHE A 152 6.08 6.15 -1.80
N ARG A 153 5.25 7.13 -2.18
CA ARG A 153 4.92 7.40 -3.60
C ARG A 153 6.17 7.76 -4.40
N ASP A 154 7.05 8.59 -3.85
CA ASP A 154 8.30 8.96 -4.49
C ASP A 154 9.20 7.72 -4.70
N LYS A 155 9.35 6.90 -3.66
CA LYS A 155 10.20 5.69 -3.69
C LYS A 155 9.64 4.61 -4.62
N PHE A 156 8.33 4.44 -4.66
CA PHE A 156 7.65 3.56 -5.60
C PHE A 156 7.88 4.02 -7.04
N SER A 157 7.70 5.31 -7.31
CA SER A 157 7.91 5.91 -8.63
C SER A 157 9.36 5.76 -9.08
N GLN A 158 10.32 6.01 -8.19
CA GLN A 158 11.74 5.80 -8.45
C GLN A 158 12.03 4.33 -8.83
N ARG A 159 11.53 3.38 -8.04
CA ARG A 159 11.73 1.95 -8.28
C ARG A 159 11.12 1.50 -9.61
N LEU A 160 9.97 2.06 -9.98
CA LEU A 160 9.36 1.83 -11.29
C LEU A 160 10.25 2.35 -12.42
N CYS A 161 10.76 3.58 -12.31
CA CYS A 161 11.67 4.16 -13.29
C CYS A 161 12.98 3.36 -13.43
N GLU A 162 13.54 2.87 -12.32
CA GLU A 162 14.73 2.00 -12.34
C GLU A 162 14.45 0.70 -13.11
N LYS A 163 13.30 0.06 -12.84
CA LYS A 163 12.91 -1.17 -13.54
C LYS A 163 12.61 -0.96 -15.03
N LEU A 164 12.07 0.19 -15.42
CA LEU A 164 11.88 0.51 -16.83
C LEU A 164 13.22 0.69 -17.56
N LYS A 165 14.19 1.37 -16.92
CA LYS A 165 15.54 1.54 -17.49
C LYS A 165 16.28 0.22 -17.69
N GLU A 166 16.13 -0.73 -16.75
CA GLU A 166 16.71 -2.08 -16.88
C GLU A 166 16.19 -2.83 -18.13
N LEU A 167 14.99 -2.48 -18.62
CA LEU A 167 14.41 -3.08 -19.83
C LEU A 167 14.83 -2.36 -21.11
N ASP A 168 15.16 -1.07 -21.02
CA ASP A 168 15.59 -0.24 -22.14
C ASP A 168 17.10 -0.35 -22.43
N ASP A 169 17.89 -0.96 -21.54
CA ASP A 169 19.31 -1.22 -21.78
C ASP A 169 19.50 -2.23 -22.93
N PRO A 170 20.10 -1.83 -24.08
CA PRO A 170 20.27 -2.70 -25.23
C PRO A 170 21.40 -3.70 -25.01
N ILE A 171 21.16 -4.76 -24.24
CA ILE A 171 22.06 -5.93 -24.14
C ILE A 171 21.26 -7.22 -24.34
N VAL A 172 20.60 -7.32 -25.50
CA VAL A 172 20.39 -8.59 -26.23
C VAL A 172 20.65 -8.32 -27.73
N GLN A 173 21.77 -7.66 -28.04
CA GLN A 173 22.30 -7.60 -29.41
C GLN A 173 23.83 -7.60 -29.36
N SER A 174 24.44 -8.73 -28.99
CA SER A 174 25.79 -9.06 -29.46
C SER A 174 26.13 -10.53 -29.19
N CYS A 175 26.28 -11.29 -30.29
CA CYS A 175 27.27 -12.35 -30.49
C CYS A 175 27.01 -13.75 -29.91
N GLN A 176 26.27 -14.57 -30.67
CA GLN A 176 26.72 -15.93 -31.00
C GLN A 176 26.53 -16.15 -32.51
N THR A 177 27.46 -15.60 -33.29
CA THR A 177 27.86 -16.15 -34.59
C THR A 177 29.33 -16.48 -34.44
N ASP A 178 29.62 -17.75 -34.25
CA ASP A 178 30.84 -18.44 -34.69
C ASP A 178 30.42 -19.87 -35.09
#